data_AF-A2Q4Z5-F1
#
_entry.id   AF-A2Q4Z5-F1
#
_cell.length_a   1.000
_cell.length_b   1.000
_cell.length_c   1.000
_cell.angle_alpha   90.00
_cell.angle_beta   90.00
_cell.angle_gamma   90.00
#
_symmetry.space_group_name_H-M   'P 1'
#
loop_
_entity.id
_entity.type
_entity.pdbx_description
1 polymer ?
#
loop_
_entity_poly.entity_id
_entity_poly.type
_entity_poly.pdbx_seq_one_letter_code
_entity_poly.pdbx_strand_id
1 'polypeptide(L)'
;MNLASQGIESNVNSVDEISIVPKTKETILNSISEVHYVDVGLNSIGAYLANRDVFERISKRLIHGARQLHFVLHGTPRHWTDEQRDWIRKEKDKMLLLLELEAGKTKGK
;
A
#
# COMPACT_ATOMS: atom_id res chain seq x y z
N MET A 1 -31.58 52.17 -24.45
CA MET A 1 -30.25 51.61 -24.76
C MET A 1 -29.33 51.87 -23.60
N ASN A 2 -28.98 50.83 -22.84
CA ASN A 2 -27.76 50.78 -22.04
C ASN A 2 -27.52 49.30 -21.74
N LEU A 3 -26.46 48.75 -22.34
CA LEU A 3 -26.05 47.37 -22.20
C LEU A 3 -25.46 47.18 -20.81
N ALA A 4 -26.16 46.45 -19.94
CA ALA A 4 -25.56 45.91 -18.73
C ALA A 4 -24.61 44.77 -19.14
N SER A 5 -23.33 45.00 -18.89
CA SER A 5 -22.23 44.06 -19.05
C SER A 5 -22.60 42.67 -18.51
N GLN A 6 -22.66 41.67 -19.38
CA GLN A 6 -22.70 40.27 -18.97
C GLN A 6 -21.42 39.99 -18.16
N GLY A 7 -21.61 39.62 -16.90
CA GLY A 7 -20.53 39.11 -16.07
C GLY A 7 -19.96 37.88 -16.75
N ILE A 8 -18.67 37.93 -17.09
CA ILE A 8 -17.92 36.76 -17.50
C ILE A 8 -17.86 35.87 -16.26
N GLU A 9 -18.76 34.88 -16.20
CA GLU A 9 -18.60 33.75 -15.30
C GLU A 9 -17.27 33.09 -15.67
N SER A 10 -16.25 33.35 -14.84
CA SER A 10 -15.00 32.63 -14.89
C SER A 10 -15.31 31.20 -14.46
N ASN A 11 -15.67 30.38 -15.45
CA ASN A 11 -15.74 28.94 -15.33
C ASN A 11 -14.31 28.42 -15.20
N VAL A 12 -13.69 28.71 -14.05
CA VAL A 12 -12.45 28.08 -13.63
C VAL A 12 -12.87 26.66 -13.29
N ASN A 13 -12.87 25.80 -14.32
CA ASN A 13 -12.66 24.39 -14.11
C ASN A 13 -11.42 24.31 -13.22
N SER A 14 -11.62 24.04 -11.93
CA SER A 14 -10.56 23.66 -11.02
C SER A 14 -10.07 22.31 -11.50
N VAL A 15 -9.28 22.35 -12.57
CA VAL A 15 -8.40 21.25 -12.92
C VAL A 15 -7.53 21.14 -11.69
N ASP A 16 -7.80 20.14 -10.85
CA ASP A 16 -6.91 19.77 -9.76
C ASP A 16 -5.52 19.76 -10.36
N GLU A 17 -4.72 20.77 -9.98
CA GLU A 17 -3.38 20.97 -10.49
C GLU A 17 -2.64 19.65 -10.27
N ILE A 18 -2.36 18.92 -11.36
CA ILE A 18 -1.81 17.57 -11.31
C ILE A 18 -0.43 17.69 -10.66
N SER A 19 -0.40 17.46 -9.35
CA SER A 19 0.79 17.57 -8.54
C SER A 19 1.49 16.24 -8.56
N ILE A 20 2.73 16.22 -9.07
CA ILE A 20 3.59 15.04 -9.11
C ILE A 20 3.82 14.50 -7.69
N VAL A 21 3.83 15.39 -6.69
CA VAL A 21 4.03 15.05 -5.29
C VAL A 21 2.66 14.93 -4.60
N PRO A 22 2.33 13.77 -4.02
CA PRO A 22 1.12 13.61 -3.24
C PRO A 22 1.04 14.63 -2.09
N LYS A 23 -0.09 15.35 -1.98
CA LYS A 23 -0.29 16.37 -0.93
C LYS A 23 -0.87 15.82 0.37
N THR A 24 -1.36 14.58 0.37
CA THR A 24 -1.93 13.91 1.56
C THR A 24 -1.41 12.49 1.71
N LYS A 25 -1.44 11.97 2.93
CA LYS A 25 -1.11 10.57 3.21
C LYS A 25 -2.02 9.62 2.44
N GLU A 26 -3.29 9.96 2.30
CA GLU A 26 -4.28 9.19 1.58
C GLU A 26 -3.93 9.13 0.10
N THR A 27 -3.52 10.24 -0.50
CA THR A 27 -3.06 10.26 -1.90
C THR A 27 -1.84 9.34 -2.09
N ILE A 28 -0.85 9.40 -1.19
CA ILE A 28 0.34 8.51 -1.25
C ILE A 28 -0.08 7.04 -1.15
N LEU A 29 -0.84 6.70 -0.12
CA LEU A 29 -1.17 5.30 0.14
C LEU A 29 -2.10 4.71 -0.94
N ASN A 30 -2.91 5.53 -1.64
CA ASN A 30 -3.73 5.09 -2.76
C ASN A 30 -2.94 4.99 -4.08
N SER A 31 -1.76 5.61 -4.18
CA SER A 31 -0.91 5.51 -5.37
C SER A 31 -0.02 4.26 -5.36
N ILE A 32 0.08 3.55 -4.23
CA ILE A 32 0.88 2.33 -4.11
C ILE A 32 0.03 1.14 -4.60
N SER A 33 0.49 0.47 -5.65
CA SER A 33 -0.12 -0.78 -6.15
C SER A 33 0.68 -2.02 -5.76
N GLU A 34 1.96 -1.87 -5.43
CA GLU A 34 2.86 -2.98 -5.15
C GLU A 34 3.80 -2.65 -3.98
N VAL A 35 4.05 -3.64 -3.12
CA VAL A 35 5.06 -3.59 -2.07
C VAL A 35 6.03 -4.74 -2.29
N HIS A 36 7.29 -4.41 -2.54
CA HIS A 36 8.35 -5.39 -2.73
C HIS A 36 9.20 -5.49 -1.47
N TYR A 37 9.28 -6.69 -0.90
CA TYR A 37 10.26 -7.04 0.12
C TYR A 37 11.51 -7.53 -0.60
N VAL A 38 12.60 -6.78 -0.52
CA VAL A 38 13.87 -7.11 -1.19
C VAL A 38 14.86 -7.65 -0.17
N ASP A 39 15.33 -8.88 -0.39
CA ASP A 39 16.44 -9.56 0.28
C ASP A 39 16.69 -9.11 1.73
N VAL A 40 15.92 -9.64 2.69
CA VAL A 40 16.10 -9.50 4.16
C VAL A 40 16.91 -8.26 4.57
N GLY A 41 16.46 -7.08 4.10
CA GLY A 41 17.22 -5.82 4.17
C GLY A 41 17.60 -5.38 5.59
N LEU A 42 17.05 -6.07 6.59
CA LEU A 42 17.45 -6.07 7.98
C LEU A 42 17.94 -7.48 8.35
N ASN A 43 19.24 -7.63 8.66
CA ASN A 43 19.79 -8.85 9.25
C ASN A 43 19.45 -8.92 10.76
N SER A 44 18.20 -8.60 11.10
CA SER A 44 17.64 -8.52 12.45
C SER A 44 16.13 -8.76 12.39
N ILE A 45 15.54 -9.06 13.55
CA ILE A 45 14.08 -9.15 13.75
C ILE A 45 13.37 -7.97 13.08
N GLY A 46 12.25 -8.25 12.41
CA GLY A 46 11.48 -7.31 11.60
C GLY A 46 11.85 -7.30 10.11
N ALA A 47 12.45 -8.37 9.58
CA ALA A 47 12.71 -8.49 8.15
C ALA A 47 11.42 -8.65 7.33
N TYR A 48 10.37 -9.21 7.92
CA TYR A 48 9.03 -9.22 7.35
C TYR A 48 8.01 -8.64 8.32
N LEU A 49 7.00 -7.97 7.76
CA LEU A 49 5.94 -7.36 8.56
C LEU A 49 5.06 -8.46 9.17
N ALA A 50 5.11 -8.57 10.50
CA ALA A 50 4.38 -9.59 11.24
C ALA A 50 3.31 -9.02 12.20
N ASN A 51 2.94 -7.74 12.02
CA ASN A 51 1.95 -7.05 12.83
C ASN A 51 0.57 -7.08 12.16
N ARG A 52 -0.39 -7.75 12.81
CA ARG A 52 -1.77 -7.92 12.33
C ARG A 52 -2.51 -6.61 12.13
N ASP A 53 -2.33 -5.64 13.03
CA ASP A 53 -3.06 -4.37 12.99
C ASP A 53 -2.74 -3.58 11.70
N VAL A 54 -1.54 -3.76 11.16
CA VAL A 54 -1.14 -3.12 9.91
C VAL A 54 -1.93 -3.72 8.74
N PHE A 55 -2.01 -5.05 8.65
CA PHE A 55 -2.78 -5.72 7.60
C PHE A 55 -4.28 -5.42 7.70
N GLU A 56 -4.86 -5.41 8.90
CA GLU A 56 -6.27 -5.04 9.08
C GLU A 56 -6.58 -3.61 8.58
N ARG A 57 -5.65 -2.67 8.79
CA ARG A 57 -5.80 -1.30 8.28
C ARG A 57 -5.68 -1.23 6.76
N ILE A 58 -4.82 -2.06 6.16
CA ILE A 58 -4.71 -2.21 4.71
C ILE A 58 -6.02 -2.78 4.15
N SER A 59 -6.55 -3.87 4.71
CA SER A 59 -7.83 -4.48 4.30
C SER A 59 -8.97 -3.48 4.35
N LYS A 60 -9.11 -2.77 5.48
CA LYS A 60 -10.14 -1.73 5.63
C LYS A 60 -10.03 -0.73 4.50
N ARG A 61 -8.83 -0.27 4.17
CA ARG A 61 -8.62 0.70 3.08
C ARG A 61 -9.03 0.13 1.71
N LEU A 62 -8.67 -1.11 1.41
CA LEU A 62 -9.03 -1.80 0.17
C LEU A 62 -10.55 -2.00 0.02
N ILE A 63 -11.23 -2.30 1.12
CA ILE A 63 -12.70 -2.41 1.18
C ILE A 63 -13.36 -1.07 0.86
N HIS A 64 -12.80 0.05 1.33
CA HIS A 64 -13.34 1.40 1.09
C HIS A 64 -12.98 1.98 -0.29
N GLY A 65 -12.53 1.14 -1.23
CA GLY A 65 -12.38 1.51 -2.64
C GLY A 65 -10.96 1.84 -3.08
N ALA A 66 -9.94 1.60 -2.25
CA ALA A 66 -8.56 1.64 -2.73
C ALA A 66 -8.30 0.55 -3.79
N ARG A 67 -7.32 0.81 -4.66
CA ARG A 67 -6.89 -0.14 -5.70
C ARG A 67 -6.25 -1.37 -5.05
N GLN A 68 -6.27 -2.49 -5.76
CA GLN A 68 -5.61 -3.74 -5.35
C GLN A 68 -4.14 -3.49 -4.99
N LEU A 69 -3.66 -4.18 -3.95
CA LEU A 69 -2.28 -4.10 -3.48
C LEU A 69 -1.59 -5.45 -3.59
N HIS A 70 -0.50 -5.52 -4.34
CA HIS A 70 0.29 -6.73 -4.52
C HIS A 70 1.50 -6.74 -3.59
N PHE A 71 1.72 -7.86 -2.92
CA PHE A 71 2.91 -8.08 -2.11
C PHE A 71 3.83 -9.05 -2.84
N VAL A 72 5.07 -8.63 -3.08
CA VAL A 72 6.08 -9.44 -3.75
C VAL A 72 7.24 -9.67 -2.80
N LEU A 73 7.55 -10.93 -2.54
CA LEU A 73 8.65 -11.31 -1.65
C LEU A 73 9.83 -11.78 -2.50
N HIS A 74 10.85 -10.94 -2.59
CA HIS A 74 12.15 -11.30 -3.14
C HIS A 74 13.03 -11.78 -2.00
N GLY A 75 13.53 -13.00 -2.12
CA GLY A 75 14.45 -13.56 -1.15
C GLY A 75 15.21 -14.72 -1.75
N THR A 76 16.41 -14.96 -1.24
CA THR A 76 17.13 -16.19 -1.55
C THR A 76 16.56 -17.33 -0.69
N PRO A 77 16.24 -18.51 -1.27
CA PRO A 77 15.78 -19.67 -0.51
C PRO A 77 16.71 -20.01 0.66
N ARG A 78 18.03 -19.77 0.50
CA ARG A 78 19.05 -19.95 1.55
C ARG A 78 18.73 -19.18 2.83
N HIS A 79 18.23 -17.94 2.73
CA HIS A 79 17.89 -17.13 3.91
C HIS A 79 16.65 -17.68 4.64
N TRP A 80 15.70 -18.27 3.92
CA TRP A 80 14.50 -18.86 4.53
C TRP A 80 14.77 -20.22 5.17
N THR A 81 15.87 -20.87 4.81
CA THR A 81 16.30 -22.15 5.40
C THR A 81 17.39 -21.98 6.45
N ASP A 82 17.84 -20.76 6.75
CA ASP A 82 18.91 -20.53 7.72
C ASP A 82 18.43 -20.84 9.16
N GLU A 83 19.02 -21.87 9.78
CA GLU A 83 18.67 -22.32 11.13
C GLU A 83 19.15 -21.35 12.21
N GLN A 84 20.24 -20.60 11.96
CA GLN A 84 20.76 -19.59 12.90
C GLN A 84 19.89 -18.33 12.91
N ARG A 85 19.09 -18.13 11.84
CA ARG A 85 18.20 -16.99 11.66
C ARG A 85 16.78 -17.46 11.34
N ASP A 86 16.30 -18.44 12.10
CA ASP A 86 14.98 -19.04 11.94
C ASP A 86 13.81 -18.03 12.02
N TRP A 87 14.03 -16.90 12.71
CA TRP A 87 13.11 -15.77 12.78
C TRP A 87 12.76 -15.19 11.40
N ILE A 88 13.68 -15.23 10.42
CA ILE A 88 13.41 -14.78 9.04
C ILE A 88 12.25 -15.59 8.45
N ARG A 89 12.34 -16.92 8.54
CA ARG A 89 11.30 -17.84 8.06
C ARG A 89 10.00 -17.64 8.82
N LYS A 90 10.07 -17.57 10.15
CA LYS A 90 8.89 -17.38 11.00
C LYS A 90 8.15 -16.09 10.68
N GLU A 91 8.86 -14.98 10.49
CA GLU A 91 8.26 -13.70 10.13
C GLU A 91 7.67 -13.73 8.72
N LYS A 92 8.37 -14.34 7.75
CA LYS A 92 7.85 -14.54 6.39
C LYS A 92 6.55 -15.35 6.39
N ASP A 93 6.53 -16.48 7.07
CA ASP A 93 5.38 -17.38 7.10
C ASP A 93 4.20 -16.73 7.82
N LYS A 94 4.48 -15.99 8.91
CA LYS A 94 3.45 -15.20 9.60
C LYS A 94 2.89 -14.09 8.72
N MET A 95 3.74 -13.39 7.96
CA MET A 95 3.31 -12.39 7.00
C MET A 95 2.40 -12.99 5.93
N LEU A 96 2.79 -14.14 5.34
CA LEU A 96 2.00 -14.84 4.33
C LEU A 96 0.62 -15.23 4.88
N LEU A 97 0.57 -15.81 6.09
CA LEU A 97 -0.69 -16.15 6.75
C LEU A 97 -1.59 -14.92 6.95
N LEU A 98 -1.03 -13.79 7.39
CA LEU A 98 -1.80 -12.56 7.58
C LEU A 98 -2.35 -12.02 6.25
N LEU A 99 -1.55 -12.08 5.17
CA LEU A 99 -2.00 -11.70 3.83
C LEU A 99 -3.17 -12.57 3.36
N GLU A 100 -3.07 -13.90 3.51
CA GLU A 100 -4.13 -14.83 3.11
C GLU A 100 -5.43 -14.60 3.90
N LEU A 101 -5.32 -14.40 5.22
CA LEU A 101 -6.47 -14.12 6.09
C LEU A 101 -7.19 -12.83 5.69
N GLU A 102 -6.43 -11.78 5.41
CA GLU A 102 -6.97 -10.48 5.04
C GLU A 102 -7.48 -10.45 3.59
N ALA A 103 -6.82 -11.15 2.66
CA ALA A 103 -7.27 -11.30 1.28
C ALA A 103 -8.67 -11.93 1.20
N GLY A 104 -8.99 -12.86 2.11
CA GLY A 104 -10.33 -13.42 2.24
C GLY A 104 -11.41 -12.35 2.51
N LYS A 105 -11.09 -11.29 3.26
CA LYS A 105 -12.01 -10.18 3.57
C LYS A 105 -12.15 -9.19 2.42
N THR A 106 -11.12 -9.05 1.59
CA THR A 106 -11.07 -8.11 0.47
C THR A 106 -11.47 -8.74 -0.88
N LYS A 107 -11.82 -10.04 -0.88
CA LYS A 107 -12.07 -10.84 -2.10
C LYS A 107 -10.84 -10.95 -3.01
N GLY A 108 -9.65 -11.07 -2.43
CA GLY A 108 -8.37 -11.18 -3.14
C GLY A 108 -7.81 -9.86 -3.66
N LYS A 109 -8.34 -8.72 -3.17
CA LYS A 109 -7.78 -7.39 -3.44
C LYS A 109 -6.68 -7.01 -2.47
#